data_AF-A0A3D2S1P8-F1
#
_entry.id   AF-A0A3D2S1P8-F1
#
_cell.length_a   1.000
_cell.length_b   1.000
_cell.length_c   1.000
_cell.angle_alpha   90.00
_cell.angle_beta   90.00
_cell.angle_gamma   90.00
#
_symmetry.space_group_name_H-M   'P 1'
#
loop_
_entity.id
_entity.type
_entity.pdbx_description
1 polymer ?
#
loop_
_entity_poly.entity_id
_entity_poly.type
_entity_poly.pdbx_seq_one_letter_code
_entity_poly.pdbx_strand_id
1 'polypeptide(L)'
;MAFETKVPSGPLTDKWGKHKFDMKLVSPGNKRNFTILVVGTGLAGASAAASLSELGYHVKSFCIQDSPRRAHSIAAQGGINAAKNYHNDGDSVWRLFYDTLKGGDYRSREANVYRLAQVSANIIDQCAAQGVPFSREYGGHLANRSFGGAQVSRTFYCRGQTGQQLLLGAYGSLMRQVNAGGISIFPRREMLDLVTVDDKARGIVVRNLITGQIESYAGDAVLLATGGYGNAYYLSTNAMNSNATAIWRCYKRGALFANPCFAQIHPTCIPISGNHQSKLTLMSEGLRNDGRIWVPENKDDKRLPNDIPEEERDYYLEKKYPSFGNL
;
A
#
# COMPACT_ATOMS: atom_id res chain seq x y z
N MET A 1 -24.48 -16.16 7.76
CA MET A 1 -23.63 -17.07 6.96
C MET A 1 -22.19 -16.91 7.42
N ALA A 2 -21.47 -18.01 7.61
CA ALA A 2 -20.03 -17.96 7.84
C ALA A 2 -19.34 -17.45 6.55
N PHE A 3 -18.36 -16.55 6.69
CA PHE A 3 -17.62 -16.04 5.54
C PHE A 3 -16.67 -17.11 4.98
N GLU A 4 -16.85 -17.47 3.72
CA GLU A 4 -15.90 -18.33 3.00
C GLU A 4 -14.70 -17.52 2.50
N THR A 5 -13.51 -17.83 3.02
CA THR A 5 -12.30 -17.05 2.75
C THR A 5 -11.74 -17.22 1.33
N LYS A 6 -12.17 -18.27 0.61
CA LYS A 6 -11.65 -18.69 -0.71
C LYS A 6 -10.12 -18.79 -0.78
N VAL A 7 -9.47 -19.02 0.36
CA VAL A 7 -8.02 -19.27 0.43
C VAL A 7 -7.71 -20.61 -0.25
N PRO A 8 -6.66 -20.72 -1.07
CA PRO A 8 -6.35 -21.99 -1.73
C PRO A 8 -6.07 -23.12 -0.73
N SER A 9 -6.34 -24.37 -1.11
CA SER A 9 -6.13 -25.55 -0.26
C SER A 9 -4.64 -25.97 -0.22
N GLY A 10 -4.31 -26.92 0.67
CA GLY A 10 -2.97 -27.50 0.79
C GLY A 10 -2.03 -26.81 1.79
N PRO A 11 -0.80 -27.33 1.95
CA PRO A 11 0.22 -26.80 2.86
C PRO A 11 0.57 -25.33 2.57
N LEU A 12 0.90 -24.56 3.59
CA LEU A 12 1.15 -23.10 3.48
C LEU A 12 2.19 -22.77 2.40
N THR A 13 3.31 -23.50 2.38
CA THR A 13 4.45 -23.30 1.48
C THR A 13 4.08 -23.49 0.00
N ASP A 14 3.22 -24.47 -0.28
CA ASP A 14 2.86 -24.87 -1.64
C ASP A 14 1.56 -24.24 -2.13
N LYS A 15 0.76 -23.71 -1.21
CA LYS A 15 -0.61 -23.21 -1.42
C LYS A 15 -0.76 -22.36 -2.67
N TRP A 16 0.08 -21.32 -2.81
CA TRP A 16 -0.01 -20.38 -3.93
C TRP A 16 0.68 -20.87 -5.18
N GLY A 17 1.70 -21.73 -5.05
CA GLY A 17 2.32 -22.40 -6.19
C GLY A 17 1.32 -23.31 -6.89
N LYS A 18 0.66 -24.16 -6.11
CA LYS A 18 -0.42 -25.03 -6.58
C LYS A 18 -1.59 -24.23 -7.14
N HIS A 19 -2.05 -23.19 -6.43
CA HIS A 19 -3.13 -22.33 -6.95
C HIS A 19 -2.82 -21.72 -8.31
N LYS A 20 -1.57 -21.27 -8.54
CA LYS A 20 -1.14 -20.72 -9.83
C LYS A 20 -1.19 -21.78 -10.94
N PHE A 21 -0.84 -23.03 -10.64
CA PHE A 21 -0.89 -24.15 -11.58
C PHE A 21 -2.34 -24.57 -11.89
N ASP A 22 -3.19 -24.65 -10.87
CA ASP A 22 -4.59 -25.09 -10.99
C ASP A 22 -5.51 -24.02 -11.62
N MET A 23 -5.03 -22.78 -11.74
CA MET A 23 -5.82 -21.66 -12.27
C MET A 23 -6.16 -21.88 -13.75
N LYS A 24 -7.45 -21.84 -14.09
CA LYS A 24 -7.91 -21.86 -15.48
C LYS A 24 -7.44 -20.58 -16.19
N LEU A 25 -6.54 -20.74 -17.16
CA LEU A 25 -6.02 -19.63 -17.95
C LEU A 25 -7.03 -19.19 -19.01
N VAL A 26 -7.17 -17.88 -19.17
CA VAL A 26 -7.84 -17.29 -20.34
C VAL A 26 -6.79 -17.17 -21.45
N SER A 27 -7.10 -17.64 -22.64
CA SER A 27 -6.17 -17.53 -23.78
C SER A 27 -5.87 -16.05 -24.08
N PRO A 28 -4.62 -15.69 -24.47
CA PRO A 28 -4.27 -14.30 -24.75
C PRO A 28 -5.21 -13.61 -25.74
N GLY A 29 -5.67 -14.36 -26.76
CA GLY A 29 -6.62 -13.87 -27.76
C GLY A 29 -7.99 -13.50 -27.18
N ASN A 30 -8.45 -14.20 -26.14
CA ASN A 30 -9.77 -14.00 -25.54
C ASN A 30 -9.79 -12.91 -24.46
N LYS A 31 -8.64 -12.56 -23.87
CA LYS A 31 -8.58 -11.56 -22.78
C LYS A 31 -9.11 -10.19 -23.19
N ARG A 32 -8.91 -9.82 -24.46
CA ARG A 32 -9.40 -8.59 -25.09
C ARG A 32 -10.92 -8.55 -25.26
N ASN A 33 -11.63 -9.65 -25.01
CA ASN A 33 -13.10 -9.62 -24.96
C ASN A 33 -13.64 -9.17 -23.60
N PHE A 34 -12.76 -9.02 -22.59
CA PHE A 34 -13.15 -8.65 -21.24
C PHE A 34 -12.68 -7.25 -20.87
N THR A 35 -13.57 -6.51 -20.20
CA THR A 35 -13.31 -5.17 -19.67
C THR A 35 -13.18 -5.20 -18.15
N ILE A 36 -12.11 -4.64 -17.61
CA ILE A 36 -11.87 -4.52 -16.17
C ILE A 36 -11.93 -3.05 -15.76
N LEU A 37 -12.76 -2.74 -14.77
CA LEU A 37 -12.85 -1.40 -14.20
C LEU A 37 -11.94 -1.32 -12.98
N VAL A 38 -10.96 -0.42 -13.00
CA VAL A 38 -10.03 -0.19 -11.87
C VAL A 38 -10.35 1.16 -11.26
N VAL A 39 -10.75 1.18 -9.99
CA VAL A 39 -11.08 2.41 -9.27
C VAL A 39 -9.96 2.76 -8.29
N GLY A 40 -9.20 3.80 -8.62
CA GLY A 40 -8.04 4.27 -7.89
C GLY A 40 -6.73 4.04 -8.65
N THR A 41 -5.83 5.00 -8.54
CA THR A 41 -4.56 5.04 -9.29
C THR A 41 -3.33 5.17 -8.37
N GLY A 42 -3.46 4.76 -7.10
CA GLY A 42 -2.29 4.55 -6.23
C GLY A 42 -1.43 3.38 -6.70
N LEU A 43 -0.42 2.99 -5.92
CA LEU A 43 0.48 1.88 -6.28
C LEU A 43 -0.28 0.61 -6.67
N ALA A 44 -1.28 0.20 -5.87
CA ALA A 44 -2.08 -0.98 -6.17
C ALA A 44 -2.84 -0.85 -7.49
N GLY A 45 -3.54 0.27 -7.71
CA GLY A 45 -4.40 0.46 -8.88
C GLY A 45 -3.61 0.69 -10.17
N ALA A 46 -2.56 1.50 -10.13
CA ALA A 46 -1.70 1.75 -11.28
C ALA A 46 -0.96 0.47 -11.72
N SER A 47 -0.37 -0.27 -10.77
CA SER A 47 0.32 -1.53 -11.08
C SER A 47 -0.66 -2.60 -11.57
N ALA A 48 -1.85 -2.73 -10.95
CA ALA A 48 -2.84 -3.70 -11.41
C ALA A 48 -3.37 -3.37 -12.81
N ALA A 49 -3.72 -2.10 -13.08
CA ALA A 49 -4.19 -1.68 -14.39
C ALA A 49 -3.14 -1.92 -15.48
N ALA A 50 -1.87 -1.58 -15.20
CA ALA A 50 -0.77 -1.83 -16.13
C ALA A 50 -0.59 -3.34 -16.41
N SER A 51 -0.50 -4.17 -15.37
CA SER A 51 -0.32 -5.62 -15.54
C SER A 51 -1.52 -6.30 -16.20
N LEU A 52 -2.76 -5.88 -15.92
CA LEU A 52 -3.95 -6.42 -16.58
C LEU A 52 -4.00 -6.05 -18.06
N SER A 53 -3.63 -4.81 -18.41
CA SER A 53 -3.52 -4.39 -19.80
C SER A 53 -2.41 -5.15 -20.53
N GLU A 54 -1.25 -5.34 -19.91
CA GLU A 54 -0.14 -6.15 -20.46
C GLU A 54 -0.54 -7.61 -20.72
N LEU A 55 -1.45 -8.15 -19.90
CA LEU A 55 -2.02 -9.48 -20.14
C LEU A 55 -2.96 -9.51 -21.33
N GLY A 56 -3.50 -8.37 -21.78
CA GLY A 56 -4.39 -8.23 -22.93
C GLY A 56 -5.85 -7.87 -22.60
N TYR A 57 -6.16 -7.52 -21.35
CA TYR A 57 -7.51 -7.06 -20.97
C TYR A 57 -7.74 -5.60 -21.34
N HIS A 58 -8.97 -5.22 -21.68
CA HIS A 58 -9.33 -3.80 -21.77
C HIS A 58 -9.54 -3.23 -20.38
N VAL A 59 -8.82 -2.16 -20.03
CA VAL A 59 -8.91 -1.57 -18.69
C VAL A 59 -9.48 -0.16 -18.76
N LYS A 60 -10.47 0.14 -17.90
CA LYS A 60 -10.93 1.50 -17.63
C LYS A 60 -10.50 1.90 -16.24
N SER A 61 -9.62 2.88 -16.14
CA SER A 61 -9.00 3.30 -14.87
C SER A 61 -9.58 4.65 -14.42
N PHE A 62 -10.13 4.70 -13.22
CA PHE A 62 -10.85 5.86 -12.67
C PHE A 62 -10.12 6.43 -11.47
N CYS A 63 -10.06 7.76 -11.34
CA CYS A 63 -9.56 8.39 -10.13
C CYS A 63 -10.19 9.77 -9.88
N ILE A 64 -10.25 10.17 -8.61
CA ILE A 64 -10.78 11.48 -8.19
C ILE A 64 -9.78 12.62 -8.41
N GLN A 65 -8.50 12.28 -8.52
CA GLN A 65 -7.43 13.24 -8.80
C GLN A 65 -7.50 13.74 -10.25
N ASP A 66 -6.93 14.91 -10.50
CA ASP A 66 -6.61 15.44 -11.83
C ASP A 66 -5.57 14.59 -12.56
N SER A 67 -4.63 14.00 -11.81
CA SER A 67 -3.59 13.15 -12.36
C SER A 67 -3.43 11.89 -11.53
N PRO A 68 -3.23 10.71 -12.17
CA PRO A 68 -2.94 9.47 -11.47
C PRO A 68 -1.78 9.57 -10.47
N ARG A 69 -0.81 10.45 -10.74
CA ARG A 69 0.38 10.72 -9.91
C ARG A 69 0.09 11.32 -8.54
N ARG A 70 -1.13 11.84 -8.31
CA ARG A 70 -1.50 12.51 -7.05
C ARG A 70 -2.17 11.59 -6.04
N ALA A 71 -2.15 10.28 -6.27
CA ALA A 71 -2.60 9.31 -5.28
C ALA A 71 -1.72 9.38 -4.01
N HIS A 72 -2.30 9.05 -2.85
CA HIS A 72 -1.61 9.21 -1.56
C HIS A 72 -0.31 8.40 -1.44
N SER A 73 -0.15 7.33 -2.22
CA SER A 73 1.10 6.55 -2.30
C SER A 73 2.34 7.41 -2.55
N ILE A 74 2.21 8.58 -3.21
CA ILE A 74 3.31 9.51 -3.44
C ILE A 74 3.97 10.00 -2.15
N ALA A 75 3.23 10.01 -1.04
CA ALA A 75 3.66 10.54 0.25
C ALA A 75 4.36 9.52 1.14
N ALA A 76 4.48 8.25 0.73
CA ALA A 76 5.22 7.26 1.50
C ALA A 76 6.74 7.55 1.43
N GLN A 77 7.43 7.37 2.56
CA GLN A 77 8.83 7.80 2.72
C GLN A 77 9.76 6.60 2.98
N GLY A 78 9.43 5.81 4.02
CA GLY A 78 10.32 4.83 4.66
C GLY A 78 10.90 3.74 3.77
N GLY A 79 10.12 3.19 2.84
CA GLY A 79 10.64 2.17 1.93
C GLY A 79 9.63 1.08 1.63
N ILE A 80 10.13 -0.02 1.06
CA ILE A 80 9.39 -1.24 0.78
C ILE A 80 10.20 -2.44 1.27
N ASN A 81 9.57 -3.30 2.07
CA ASN A 81 10.20 -4.51 2.58
C ASN A 81 10.16 -5.62 1.54
N ALA A 82 11.28 -6.34 1.37
CA ALA A 82 11.31 -7.55 0.58
C ALA A 82 12.36 -8.54 1.08
N ALA A 83 12.02 -9.83 1.02
CA ALA A 83 12.90 -10.92 1.44
C ALA A 83 14.01 -11.15 0.40
N LYS A 84 14.99 -10.23 0.36
CA LYS A 84 16.12 -10.24 -0.58
C LYS A 84 17.41 -9.88 0.18
N ASN A 85 18.14 -10.93 0.53
CA ASN A 85 19.30 -10.85 1.42
C ASN A 85 20.58 -10.45 0.67
N TYR A 86 20.91 -9.16 0.68
CA TYR A 86 22.18 -8.64 0.12
C TYR A 86 23.31 -8.62 1.16
N HIS A 87 22.99 -8.46 2.46
CA HIS A 87 23.98 -8.27 3.53
C HIS A 87 24.40 -9.57 4.22
N ASN A 88 23.85 -10.71 3.80
CA ASN A 88 24.02 -12.01 4.44
C ASN A 88 23.60 -12.02 5.93
N ASP A 89 22.56 -11.27 6.29
CA ASP A 89 22.05 -11.12 7.67
C ASP A 89 21.01 -12.20 8.07
N GLY A 90 20.90 -13.26 7.28
CA GLY A 90 19.93 -14.34 7.50
C GLY A 90 18.49 -14.01 7.08
N ASP A 91 18.26 -12.97 6.27
CA ASP A 91 16.92 -12.71 5.73
C ASP A 91 16.41 -13.85 4.84
N SER A 92 15.10 -14.10 4.92
CA SER A 92 14.42 -15.17 4.17
C SER A 92 12.93 -14.90 4.04
N VAL A 93 12.28 -15.58 3.10
CA VAL A 93 10.83 -15.55 2.93
C VAL A 93 10.10 -15.91 4.22
N TRP A 94 10.58 -16.95 4.94
CA TRP A 94 9.96 -17.38 6.18
C TRP A 94 10.10 -16.34 7.30
N ARG A 95 11.24 -15.65 7.37
CA ARG A 95 11.46 -14.59 8.36
C ARG A 95 10.55 -13.39 8.11
N LEU A 96 10.44 -12.92 6.87
CA LEU A 96 9.48 -11.85 6.52
C LEU A 96 8.02 -12.27 6.80
N PHE A 97 7.66 -13.51 6.50
CA PHE A 97 6.35 -14.07 6.84
C PHE A 97 6.09 -14.02 8.36
N TYR A 98 7.03 -14.54 9.16
CA TYR A 98 6.93 -14.58 10.61
C TYR A 98 6.82 -13.18 11.23
N ASP A 99 7.71 -12.26 10.84
CA ASP A 99 7.72 -10.89 11.35
C ASP A 99 6.40 -10.18 11.03
N THR A 100 5.84 -10.40 9.84
CA THR A 100 4.54 -9.82 9.43
C THR A 100 3.37 -10.44 10.19
N LEU A 101 3.41 -11.74 10.49
CA LEU A 101 2.36 -12.41 11.27
C LEU A 101 2.37 -11.97 12.73
N LYS A 102 3.56 -11.91 13.34
CA LYS A 102 3.77 -11.38 14.69
C LYS A 102 3.38 -9.91 14.78
N GLY A 103 3.78 -9.08 13.81
CA GLY A 103 3.42 -7.66 13.75
C GLY A 103 1.91 -7.42 13.55
N GLY A 104 1.22 -8.36 12.91
CA GLY A 104 -0.25 -8.39 12.82
C GLY A 104 -0.95 -8.96 14.06
N ASP A 105 -0.21 -9.17 15.16
CA ASP A 105 -0.68 -9.79 16.41
C ASP A 105 -1.46 -11.10 16.14
N TYR A 106 -0.92 -11.93 15.24
CA TYR A 106 -1.46 -13.22 14.81
C TYR A 106 -2.91 -13.18 14.27
N ARG A 107 -3.43 -12.00 13.92
CA ARG A 107 -4.78 -11.82 13.31
C ARG A 107 -4.74 -11.76 11.78
N SER A 108 -3.55 -11.66 11.20
CA SER A 108 -3.37 -11.67 9.75
C SER A 108 -3.69 -13.03 9.14
N ARG A 109 -4.21 -13.06 7.91
CA ARG A 109 -4.45 -14.31 7.18
C ARG A 109 -3.11 -14.89 6.71
N GLU A 110 -2.65 -15.94 7.38
CA GLU A 110 -1.34 -16.57 7.16
C GLU A 110 -1.05 -16.86 5.69
N ALA A 111 -2.00 -17.45 4.97
CA ALA A 111 -1.86 -17.73 3.54
C ALA A 111 -1.50 -16.48 2.73
N ASN A 112 -2.16 -15.35 2.98
CA ASN A 112 -1.94 -14.12 2.24
C ASN A 112 -0.62 -13.45 2.65
N VAL A 113 -0.27 -13.50 3.94
CA VAL A 113 1.01 -12.98 4.44
C VAL A 113 2.18 -13.78 3.85
N TYR A 114 2.06 -15.09 3.78
CA TYR A 114 3.08 -15.94 3.18
C TYR A 114 3.23 -15.65 1.68
N ARG A 115 2.12 -15.42 0.95
CA ARG A 115 2.16 -14.99 -0.45
C ARG A 115 2.90 -13.67 -0.62
N LEU A 116 2.61 -12.69 0.24
CA LEU A 116 3.28 -11.39 0.23
C LEU A 116 4.79 -11.58 0.37
N ALA A 117 5.23 -12.38 1.35
CA ALA A 117 6.65 -12.66 1.55
C ALA A 117 7.28 -13.34 0.32
N GLN A 118 6.62 -14.35 -0.25
CA GLN A 118 7.09 -15.09 -1.43
C GLN A 118 7.28 -14.19 -2.67
N VAL A 119 6.40 -13.23 -2.91
CA VAL A 119 6.47 -12.38 -4.12
C VAL A 119 7.32 -11.12 -3.93
N SER A 120 7.66 -10.77 -2.70
CA SER A 120 8.27 -9.48 -2.36
C SER A 120 9.57 -9.21 -3.14
N ALA A 121 10.45 -10.21 -3.31
CA ALA A 121 11.69 -10.05 -4.08
C ALA A 121 11.41 -9.72 -5.56
N ASN A 122 10.45 -10.41 -6.19
CA ASN A 122 10.05 -10.14 -7.57
C ASN A 122 9.46 -8.73 -7.74
N ILE A 123 8.80 -8.19 -6.70
CA ILE A 123 8.30 -6.80 -6.73
C ILE A 123 9.46 -5.80 -6.75
N ILE A 124 10.54 -6.05 -6.01
CA ILE A 124 11.75 -5.20 -6.09
C ILE A 124 12.35 -5.25 -7.49
N ASP A 125 12.45 -6.44 -8.08
CA ASP A 125 12.98 -6.60 -9.44
C ASP A 125 12.10 -5.90 -10.47
N GLN A 126 10.77 -5.99 -10.33
CA GLN A 126 9.82 -5.27 -11.16
C GLN A 126 10.01 -3.75 -11.02
N CYS A 127 10.10 -3.22 -9.80
CA CYS A 127 10.30 -1.80 -9.56
C CYS A 127 11.65 -1.32 -10.15
N ALA A 128 12.72 -2.09 -10.00
CA ALA A 128 14.01 -1.78 -10.60
C ALA A 128 13.92 -1.76 -12.14
N ALA A 129 13.23 -2.74 -12.75
CA ALA A 129 13.01 -2.79 -14.20
C ALA A 129 12.13 -1.62 -14.70
N GLN A 130 11.23 -1.10 -13.86
CA GLN A 130 10.45 0.11 -14.14
C GLN A 130 11.26 1.41 -14.00
N GLY A 131 12.54 1.33 -13.65
CA GLY A 131 13.42 2.47 -13.50
C GLY A 131 13.27 3.19 -12.15
N VAL A 132 12.71 2.53 -11.13
CA VAL A 132 12.67 3.11 -9.77
C VAL A 132 14.11 3.29 -9.27
N PRO A 133 14.54 4.52 -8.95
CA PRO A 133 15.90 4.82 -8.54
C PRO A 133 16.14 4.45 -7.06
N PHE A 134 16.10 3.16 -6.75
CA PHE A 134 16.50 2.68 -5.42
C PHE A 134 17.94 3.11 -5.10
N SER A 135 18.17 3.41 -3.83
CA SER A 135 19.51 3.67 -3.32
C SER A 135 20.42 2.48 -3.60
N ARG A 136 21.70 2.77 -3.87
CA ARG A 136 22.71 1.77 -4.20
C ARG A 136 23.93 1.93 -3.33
N GLU A 137 24.57 0.82 -3.06
CA GLU A 137 25.90 0.80 -2.47
C GLU A 137 26.97 1.08 -3.54
N TYR A 138 28.22 1.27 -3.11
CA TYR A 138 29.33 1.55 -4.01
C TYR A 138 29.50 0.48 -5.10
N GLY A 139 29.27 -0.79 -4.77
CA GLY A 139 29.33 -1.91 -5.72
C GLY A 139 28.15 -1.98 -6.71
N GLY A 140 27.21 -1.04 -6.65
CA GLY A 140 26.06 -0.98 -7.57
C GLY A 140 24.89 -1.88 -7.18
N HIS A 141 25.00 -2.70 -6.14
CA HIS A 141 23.86 -3.42 -5.57
C HIS A 141 22.84 -2.46 -4.94
N LEU A 142 21.59 -2.89 -4.86
CA LEU A 142 20.55 -2.11 -4.18
C LEU A 142 20.87 -2.09 -2.68
N ALA A 143 20.84 -0.89 -2.10
CA ALA A 143 21.01 -0.69 -0.68
C ALA A 143 19.68 -0.96 0.03
N ASN A 144 19.76 -1.60 1.19
CA ASN A 144 18.63 -1.76 2.09
C ASN A 144 18.99 -1.20 3.48
N ARG A 145 17.97 -1.00 4.33
CA ARG A 145 18.14 -0.48 5.69
C ARG A 145 17.30 -1.24 6.69
N SER A 146 17.61 -1.05 7.96
CA SER A 146 16.80 -1.52 9.07
C SER A 146 15.54 -0.65 9.25
N PHE A 147 14.49 -1.26 9.78
CA PHE A 147 13.17 -0.66 9.99
C PHE A 147 12.47 -1.39 11.13
N GLY A 148 11.39 -0.82 11.65
CA GLY A 148 10.78 -1.36 12.85
C GLY A 148 10.20 -2.76 12.71
N GLY A 149 10.30 -3.52 13.78
CA GLY A 149 9.78 -4.88 13.86
C GLY A 149 10.55 -5.92 13.04
N ALA A 150 11.77 -5.60 12.59
CA ALA A 150 12.66 -6.54 11.92
C ALA A 150 14.08 -6.47 12.53
N GLN A 151 14.75 -7.62 12.60
CA GLN A 151 16.16 -7.73 13.04
C GLN A 151 17.14 -7.85 11.87
N VAL A 152 16.64 -7.67 10.65
CA VAL A 152 17.42 -7.75 9.41
C VAL A 152 17.18 -6.48 8.60
N SER A 153 18.12 -6.14 7.73
CA SER A 153 17.98 -5.02 6.82
C SER A 153 17.34 -5.50 5.52
N ARG A 154 16.06 -5.18 5.35
CA ARG A 154 15.26 -5.63 4.19
C ARG A 154 14.38 -4.55 3.57
N THR A 155 14.53 -3.31 4.03
CA THR A 155 13.76 -2.16 3.55
C THR A 155 14.51 -1.47 2.42
N PHE A 156 14.04 -1.62 1.19
CA PHE A 156 14.53 -0.91 0.02
C PHE A 156 13.96 0.50 -0.03
N TYR A 157 14.80 1.50 -0.35
CA TYR A 157 14.43 2.90 -0.20
C TYR A 157 15.02 3.80 -1.29
N CYS A 158 14.40 4.97 -1.48
CA CYS A 158 14.89 6.08 -2.29
C CYS A 158 15.01 7.32 -1.40
N ARG A 159 16.02 7.33 -0.51
CA ARG A 159 16.13 8.31 0.58
C ARG A 159 14.80 8.45 1.35
N GLY A 160 14.23 9.65 1.43
CA GLY A 160 12.94 9.93 2.07
C GLY A 160 11.74 9.97 1.11
N GLN A 161 11.90 9.54 -0.14
CA GLN A 161 10.92 9.73 -1.23
C GLN A 161 10.51 8.41 -1.90
N THR A 162 10.62 7.27 -1.21
CA THR A 162 10.39 5.96 -1.82
C THR A 162 9.00 5.82 -2.44
N GLY A 163 7.95 6.29 -1.75
CA GLY A 163 6.59 6.28 -2.26
C GLY A 163 6.41 7.09 -3.54
N GLN A 164 7.07 8.25 -3.62
CA GLN A 164 7.06 9.08 -4.82
C GLN A 164 7.66 8.33 -5.99
N GLN A 165 8.84 7.75 -5.81
CA GLN A 165 9.55 7.04 -6.87
C GLN A 165 8.82 5.78 -7.32
N LEU A 166 8.29 4.99 -6.38
CA LEU A 166 7.46 3.83 -6.69
C LEU A 166 6.21 4.21 -7.49
N LEU A 167 5.51 5.28 -7.07
CA LEU A 167 4.30 5.71 -7.77
C LEU A 167 4.60 6.22 -9.18
N LEU A 168 5.72 6.92 -9.37
CA LEU A 168 6.14 7.38 -10.70
C LEU A 168 6.52 6.21 -11.61
N GLY A 169 7.17 5.15 -11.09
CA GLY A 169 7.44 3.92 -11.85
C GLY A 169 6.16 3.17 -12.25
N ALA A 170 5.21 3.01 -11.31
CA ALA A 170 3.90 2.42 -11.60
C ALA A 170 3.09 3.28 -12.60
N TYR A 171 3.16 4.60 -12.47
CA TYR A 171 2.55 5.55 -13.40
C TYR A 171 3.16 5.46 -14.81
N GLY A 172 4.49 5.34 -14.93
CA GLY A 172 5.15 5.15 -16.22
C GLY A 172 4.66 3.88 -16.92
N SER A 173 4.53 2.78 -16.17
CA SER A 173 3.99 1.51 -16.68
C SER A 173 2.52 1.65 -17.10
N LEU A 174 1.71 2.35 -16.31
CA LEU A 174 0.32 2.66 -16.63
C LEU A 174 0.22 3.46 -17.94
N MET A 175 0.98 4.56 -18.07
CA MET A 175 0.93 5.42 -19.25
C MET A 175 1.47 4.75 -20.51
N ARG A 176 2.45 3.84 -20.38
CA ARG A 176 2.89 2.98 -21.48
C ARG A 176 1.73 2.16 -22.05
N GLN A 177 0.90 1.61 -21.17
CA GLN A 177 -0.27 0.82 -21.57
C GLN A 177 -1.43 1.66 -22.10
N VAL A 178 -1.57 2.90 -21.63
CA VAL A 178 -2.47 3.89 -22.26
C VAL A 178 -2.04 4.17 -23.70
N ASN A 179 -0.74 4.43 -23.91
CA ASN A 179 -0.20 4.68 -25.24
C ASN A 179 -0.36 3.47 -26.18
N ALA A 180 -0.30 2.25 -25.63
CA ALA A 180 -0.57 1.01 -26.36
C ALA A 180 -2.08 0.77 -26.63
N GLY A 181 -2.99 1.63 -26.15
CA GLY A 181 -4.43 1.52 -26.36
C GLY A 181 -5.15 0.51 -25.46
N GLY A 182 -4.46 -0.13 -24.52
CA GLY A 182 -5.06 -1.12 -23.61
C GLY A 182 -5.81 -0.51 -22.43
N ILE A 183 -5.54 0.77 -22.11
CA ILE A 183 -6.12 1.47 -20.96
C ILE A 183 -6.77 2.78 -21.38
N SER A 184 -8.01 2.99 -20.95
CA SER A 184 -8.66 4.30 -20.94
C SER A 184 -8.64 4.90 -19.53
N ILE A 185 -8.13 6.12 -19.37
CA ILE A 185 -8.07 6.82 -18.07
C ILE A 185 -9.21 7.85 -17.96
N PHE A 186 -9.88 7.83 -16.82
CA PHE A 186 -10.96 8.74 -16.45
C PHE A 186 -10.56 9.49 -15.17
N PRO A 187 -9.78 10.58 -15.27
CA PRO A 187 -9.44 11.40 -14.12
C PRO A 187 -10.66 12.22 -13.70
N ARG A 188 -10.66 12.77 -12.47
CA ARG A 188 -11.78 13.53 -11.90
C ARG A 188 -13.11 12.77 -11.92
N ARG A 189 -13.10 11.44 -11.74
CA ARG A 189 -14.30 10.60 -11.60
C ARG A 189 -14.38 10.03 -10.18
N GLU A 190 -15.43 10.40 -9.47
CA GLU A 190 -15.75 9.84 -8.15
C GLU A 190 -16.75 8.70 -8.28
N MET A 191 -16.40 7.50 -7.82
CA MET A 191 -17.32 6.37 -7.79
C MET A 191 -18.45 6.60 -6.79
N LEU A 192 -19.67 6.78 -7.27
CA LEU A 192 -20.88 6.95 -6.47
C LEU A 192 -21.49 5.64 -6.00
N ASP A 193 -21.36 4.57 -6.79
CA ASP A 193 -21.98 3.29 -6.48
C ASP A 193 -21.35 2.11 -7.22
N LEU A 194 -21.56 0.91 -6.69
CA LEU A 194 -21.23 -0.37 -7.33
C LEU A 194 -22.49 -0.98 -7.95
N VAL A 195 -22.40 -1.40 -9.21
CA VAL A 195 -23.46 -2.11 -9.89
C VAL A 195 -23.21 -3.61 -9.78
N THR A 196 -24.19 -4.34 -9.24
CA THR A 196 -24.15 -5.80 -9.09
C THR A 196 -25.23 -6.45 -9.94
N VAL A 197 -24.89 -7.56 -10.59
CA VAL A 197 -25.83 -8.43 -11.32
C VAL A 197 -25.52 -9.86 -10.92
N ASP A 198 -26.52 -10.61 -10.46
CA ASP A 198 -26.37 -11.98 -9.94
C ASP A 198 -25.24 -12.10 -8.89
N ASP A 199 -25.25 -11.19 -7.90
CA ASP A 199 -24.24 -11.07 -6.84
C ASP A 199 -22.79 -10.87 -7.32
N LYS A 200 -22.60 -10.47 -8.58
CA LYS A 200 -21.29 -10.15 -9.16
C LYS A 200 -21.18 -8.66 -9.45
N ALA A 201 -20.03 -8.07 -9.11
CA ALA A 201 -19.71 -6.71 -9.49
C ALA A 201 -19.56 -6.60 -11.02
N ARG A 202 -20.48 -5.89 -11.67
CA ARG A 202 -20.57 -5.75 -13.15
C ARG A 202 -20.49 -4.31 -13.66
N GLY A 203 -20.30 -3.35 -12.77
CA GLY A 203 -20.15 -1.97 -13.19
C GLY A 203 -19.99 -1.01 -12.02
N ILE A 204 -19.81 0.26 -12.37
CA ILE A 204 -19.76 1.37 -11.42
C ILE A 204 -20.59 2.54 -11.96
N VAL A 205 -21.16 3.30 -11.03
CA VAL A 205 -21.71 4.63 -11.30
C VAL A 205 -20.70 5.64 -10.79
N VAL A 206 -20.35 6.63 -11.60
CA VAL A 206 -19.38 7.67 -11.24
C VAL A 206 -19.95 9.07 -11.48
N ARG A 207 -19.43 10.05 -10.75
CA ARG A 207 -19.65 11.47 -10.98
C ARG A 207 -18.42 12.09 -11.62
N ASN A 208 -18.61 12.79 -12.73
CA ASN A 208 -17.60 13.68 -13.27
C ASN A 208 -17.49 14.93 -12.39
N LEU A 209 -16.34 15.13 -11.76
CA LEU A 209 -16.13 16.23 -10.81
C LEU A 209 -15.96 17.60 -11.48
N ILE A 210 -15.81 17.64 -12.81
CA ILE A 210 -15.74 18.89 -13.59
C ILE A 210 -17.14 19.31 -14.02
N THR A 211 -17.90 18.39 -14.63
CA THR A 211 -19.21 18.72 -15.23
C THR A 211 -20.39 18.44 -14.30
N GLY A 212 -20.20 17.66 -13.24
CA GLY A 212 -21.27 17.17 -12.37
C GLY A 212 -22.07 16.00 -12.94
N GLN A 213 -21.84 15.61 -14.20
CA GLN A 213 -22.57 14.54 -14.88
C GLN A 213 -22.37 13.19 -14.19
N ILE A 214 -23.44 12.40 -14.12
CA ILE A 214 -23.41 11.02 -13.67
C ILE A 214 -23.20 10.11 -14.88
N GLU A 215 -22.16 9.29 -14.84
CA GLU A 215 -21.73 8.38 -15.89
C GLU A 215 -21.84 6.94 -15.36
N SER A 216 -22.24 5.98 -16.20
CA SER A 216 -22.31 4.56 -15.84
C SER A 216 -21.39 3.75 -16.74
N TYR A 217 -20.62 2.85 -16.12
CA TYR A 217 -19.65 2.00 -16.82
C TYR A 217 -19.88 0.54 -16.47
N ALA A 218 -20.14 -0.27 -17.49
CA ALA A 218 -20.18 -1.72 -17.37
C ALA A 218 -18.79 -2.33 -17.53
N GLY A 219 -18.55 -3.45 -16.86
CA GLY A 219 -17.33 -4.24 -16.98
C GLY A 219 -17.50 -5.66 -16.43
N ASP A 220 -16.60 -6.56 -16.83
CA ASP A 220 -16.61 -7.96 -16.42
C ASP A 220 -16.13 -8.17 -14.99
N ALA A 221 -15.29 -7.25 -14.51
CA ALA A 221 -14.81 -7.21 -13.13
C ALA A 221 -14.57 -5.76 -12.68
N VAL A 222 -14.73 -5.52 -11.38
CA VAL A 222 -14.41 -4.24 -10.73
C VAL A 222 -13.32 -4.48 -9.68
N LEU A 223 -12.21 -3.76 -9.83
CA LEU A 223 -11.08 -3.76 -8.88
C LEU A 223 -11.06 -2.43 -8.13
N LEU A 224 -11.24 -2.50 -6.81
CA LEU A 224 -11.16 -1.33 -5.93
C LEU A 224 -9.75 -1.20 -5.37
N ALA A 225 -9.10 -0.08 -5.71
CA ALA A 225 -7.78 0.33 -5.22
C ALA A 225 -7.84 1.78 -4.69
N THR A 226 -8.88 2.08 -3.92
CA THR A 226 -9.33 3.45 -3.59
C THR A 226 -8.61 4.11 -2.42
N GLY A 227 -7.68 3.40 -1.78
CA GLY A 227 -6.91 3.91 -0.65
C GLY A 227 -7.57 3.66 0.71
N GLY A 228 -7.11 4.38 1.73
CA GLY A 228 -7.57 4.20 3.11
C GLY A 228 -8.72 5.13 3.53
N TYR A 229 -9.05 5.07 4.82
CA TYR A 229 -10.14 5.82 5.44
C TYR A 229 -9.66 6.80 6.53
N GLY A 230 -8.38 7.21 6.49
CA GLY A 230 -7.78 8.04 7.56
C GLY A 230 -8.49 9.36 7.83
N ASN A 231 -9.26 9.90 6.88
CA ASN A 231 -10.03 11.14 7.08
C ASN A 231 -11.29 10.95 7.94
N ALA A 232 -11.55 9.73 8.43
CA ALA A 232 -12.50 9.51 9.51
C ALA A 232 -11.98 10.08 10.86
N TYR A 233 -10.68 10.35 10.98
CA TYR A 233 -10.05 10.91 12.17
C TYR A 233 -9.78 12.40 11.98
N TYR A 234 -9.89 13.18 13.06
CA TYR A 234 -9.66 14.62 13.05
C TYR A 234 -8.23 14.99 12.64
N LEU A 235 -7.24 14.26 13.16
CA LEU A 235 -5.83 14.40 12.79
C LEU A 235 -5.36 13.15 12.06
N SER A 236 -4.79 13.33 10.86
CA SER A 236 -4.26 12.25 10.03
C SER A 236 -3.07 12.70 9.21
N THR A 237 -2.17 11.76 8.88
CA THR A 237 -1.10 11.95 7.89
C THR A 237 -1.60 11.74 6.45
N ASN A 238 -2.81 11.21 6.29
CA ASN A 238 -3.38 10.87 5.00
C ASN A 238 -3.76 12.12 4.21
N ALA A 239 -3.80 11.99 2.88
CA ALA A 239 -4.31 13.06 2.02
C ALA A 239 -5.84 13.19 2.17
N MET A 240 -6.37 14.40 1.99
CA MET A 240 -7.82 14.71 2.05
C MET A 240 -8.70 13.86 1.13
N ASN A 241 -8.11 13.25 0.10
CA ASN A 241 -8.78 12.34 -0.83
C ASN A 241 -8.83 10.86 -0.36
N SER A 242 -8.28 10.53 0.81
CA SER A 242 -8.39 9.20 1.44
C SER A 242 -9.69 9.08 2.23
N ASN A 243 -10.81 9.13 1.51
CA ASN A 243 -12.12 9.52 2.05
C ASN A 243 -13.11 8.36 2.26
N ALA A 244 -12.67 7.10 2.25
CA ALA A 244 -13.46 5.88 2.56
C ALA A 244 -14.75 5.62 1.74
N THR A 245 -15.18 6.56 0.91
CA THR A 245 -16.54 6.58 0.33
C THR A 245 -16.80 5.37 -0.54
N ALA A 246 -15.87 5.00 -1.42
CA ALA A 246 -16.02 3.86 -2.32
C ALA A 246 -16.11 2.53 -1.56
N ILE A 247 -15.29 2.34 -0.52
CA ILE A 247 -15.32 1.12 0.33
C ILE A 247 -16.67 1.02 1.03
N TRP A 248 -17.14 2.13 1.61
CA TRP A 248 -18.43 2.20 2.29
C TRP A 248 -19.61 1.94 1.34
N ARG A 249 -19.57 2.51 0.12
CA ARG A 249 -20.57 2.28 -0.93
C ARG A 249 -20.64 0.78 -1.30
N CYS A 250 -19.50 0.11 -1.41
CA CYS A 250 -19.47 -1.33 -1.69
C CYS A 250 -19.97 -2.16 -0.51
N TYR A 251 -19.69 -1.75 0.73
CA TYR A 251 -20.26 -2.38 1.93
C TYR A 251 -21.80 -2.33 1.91
N LYS A 252 -22.39 -1.18 1.55
CA LYS A 252 -23.85 -1.06 1.37
C LYS A 252 -24.41 -1.95 0.26
N ARG A 253 -23.57 -2.43 -0.65
CA ARG A 253 -23.91 -3.37 -1.74
C ARG A 253 -23.61 -4.84 -1.38
N GLY A 254 -23.42 -5.14 -0.09
CA GLY A 254 -23.26 -6.51 0.41
C GLY A 254 -21.81 -6.99 0.53
N ALA A 255 -20.82 -6.14 0.19
CA ALA A 255 -19.42 -6.49 0.45
C ALA A 255 -19.14 -6.50 1.96
N LEU A 256 -18.30 -7.43 2.43
CA LEU A 256 -17.87 -7.44 3.83
C LEU A 256 -16.78 -6.40 4.06
N PHE A 257 -16.82 -5.72 5.22
CA PHE A 257 -15.81 -4.77 5.64
C PHE A 257 -15.10 -5.28 6.89
N ALA A 258 -13.91 -5.85 6.70
CA ALA A 258 -13.15 -6.47 7.78
C ALA A 258 -12.35 -5.44 8.58
N ASN A 259 -12.30 -5.63 9.91
CA ASN A 259 -11.38 -4.95 10.82
C ASN A 259 -11.39 -3.39 10.76
N PRO A 260 -12.55 -2.71 10.67
CA PRO A 260 -12.59 -1.25 10.56
C PRO A 260 -12.09 -0.53 11.82
N CYS A 261 -12.02 -1.21 12.96
CA CYS A 261 -11.52 -0.68 14.22
C CYS A 261 -9.98 -0.70 14.33
N PHE A 262 -9.28 -1.39 13.43
CA PHE A 262 -7.82 -1.48 13.47
C PHE A 262 -7.21 -0.31 12.69
N ALA A 263 -7.05 0.83 13.36
CA ALA A 263 -6.36 2.00 12.84
C ALA A 263 -4.94 2.10 13.42
N GLN A 264 -3.94 2.22 12.54
CA GLN A 264 -2.56 2.43 12.95
C GLN A 264 -2.33 3.92 13.24
N ILE A 265 -1.75 4.21 14.41
CA ILE A 265 -1.25 5.55 14.76
C ILE A 265 0.26 5.52 14.57
N HIS A 266 0.76 6.31 13.62
CA HIS A 266 2.20 6.41 13.40
C HIS A 266 2.86 7.12 14.59
N PRO A 267 3.97 6.62 15.16
CA PRO A 267 4.56 7.19 16.37
C PRO A 267 5.02 8.65 16.23
N THR A 268 5.52 9.02 15.04
CA THR A 268 6.12 10.34 14.81
C THR A 268 5.43 11.09 13.67
N CYS A 269 5.02 12.33 13.94
CA CYS A 269 4.52 13.26 12.95
C CYS A 269 4.80 14.70 13.40
N ILE A 270 4.89 15.62 12.46
CA ILE A 270 4.98 17.05 12.76
C ILE A 270 3.57 17.55 13.07
N PRO A 271 3.34 18.15 14.27
CA PRO A 271 2.07 18.75 14.63
C PRO A 271 1.64 19.84 13.64
N ILE A 272 0.36 20.21 13.68
CA ILE A 272 -0.14 21.34 12.89
C ILE A 272 0.44 22.62 13.47
N SER A 273 1.22 23.36 12.67
CA SER A 273 1.80 24.65 13.08
C SER A 273 0.94 25.86 12.72
N GLY A 274 -0.11 25.67 11.90
CA GLY A 274 -1.06 26.74 11.56
C GLY A 274 -2.12 26.34 10.53
N ASN A 275 -3.03 27.27 10.24
CA ASN A 275 -4.23 27.05 9.41
C ASN A 275 -3.96 26.69 7.94
N HIS A 276 -2.72 26.88 7.45
CA HIS A 276 -2.31 26.52 6.10
C HIS A 276 -2.01 25.02 5.95
N GLN A 277 -1.82 24.30 7.06
CA GLN A 277 -1.51 22.89 7.07
C GLN A 277 -2.79 22.05 7.17
N SER A 278 -3.17 21.42 6.07
CA SER A 278 -4.41 20.61 5.97
C SER A 278 -4.32 19.24 6.63
N LYS A 279 -3.13 18.78 7.03
CA LYS A 279 -2.91 17.44 7.59
C LYS A 279 -1.61 17.37 8.41
N LEU A 280 -1.44 16.33 9.22
CA LEU A 280 -0.16 16.03 9.85
C LEU A 280 0.89 15.64 8.82
N THR A 281 2.13 16.09 9.02
CA THR A 281 3.25 15.68 8.16
C THR A 281 3.94 14.48 8.78
N LEU A 282 3.93 13.36 8.05
CA LEU A 282 4.63 12.14 8.46
C LEU A 282 6.14 12.41 8.57
N MET A 283 6.73 12.00 9.69
CA MET A 283 8.17 11.82 9.81
C MET A 283 8.47 10.34 9.64
N SER A 284 9.25 9.98 8.62
CA SER A 284 9.57 8.59 8.32
C SER A 284 10.08 7.86 9.56
N GLU A 285 9.53 6.68 9.82
CA GLU A 285 10.06 5.73 10.80
C GLU A 285 11.54 5.38 10.54
N GLY A 286 12.00 5.51 9.30
CA GLY A 286 13.42 5.33 8.95
C GLY A 286 14.35 6.35 9.61
N LEU A 287 13.84 7.49 10.10
CA LEU A 287 14.60 8.46 10.90
C LEU A 287 15.15 7.83 12.19
N ARG A 288 14.54 6.75 12.67
CA ARG A 288 14.97 6.04 13.88
C ARG A 288 16.30 5.30 13.73
N ASN A 289 16.80 5.17 12.51
CA ASN A 289 18.17 4.72 12.28
C ASN A 289 19.19 5.79 12.69
N ASP A 290 18.83 7.07 12.62
CA ASP A 290 19.73 8.22 12.86
C ASP A 290 19.37 9.01 14.14
N GLY A 291 18.19 8.79 14.72
CA GLY A 291 17.71 9.49 15.92
C GLY A 291 16.87 8.59 16.82
N ARG A 292 16.70 8.97 18.08
CA ARG A 292 16.02 8.16 19.10
C ARG A 292 14.66 8.75 19.48
N ILE A 293 13.67 7.89 19.75
CA ILE A 293 12.35 8.34 20.24
C ILE A 293 12.32 8.19 21.76
N TRP A 294 11.83 9.22 22.43
CA TRP A 294 11.64 9.23 23.87
C TRP A 294 10.37 9.99 24.24
N VAL A 295 9.91 9.77 25.47
CA VAL A 295 8.89 10.57 26.14
C VAL A 295 9.45 11.03 27.49
N PRO A 296 8.97 12.13 28.10
CA PRO A 296 9.39 12.51 29.43
C PRO A 296 9.16 11.35 30.42
N GLU A 297 10.12 11.08 31.30
CA GLU A 297 9.98 10.02 32.31
C GLU A 297 8.82 10.34 33.27
N ASN A 298 8.73 11.62 33.67
CA ASN A 298 7.55 12.14 34.35
C ASN A 298 6.45 12.46 33.34
N LYS A 299 5.33 11.72 33.40
CA LYS A 299 4.19 11.86 32.49
C LYS A 299 3.52 13.24 32.51
N ASP A 300 3.67 13.97 33.61
CA ASP A 300 3.07 15.30 33.80
C ASP A 300 4.04 16.44 33.46
N ASP A 301 5.24 16.14 32.95
CA ASP A 301 6.21 17.15 32.55
C ASP A 301 5.71 17.99 31.37
N LYS A 302 5.77 19.32 31.52
CA LYS A 302 5.30 20.32 30.55
C LYS A 302 6.44 21.14 29.95
N ARG A 303 7.70 20.87 30.32
CA ARG A 303 8.87 21.52 29.73
C ARG A 303 8.90 21.27 28.22
N LEU A 304 9.53 22.19 27.48
CA LEU A 304 9.75 21.95 26.06
C LEU A 304 10.74 20.78 25.89
N PRO A 305 10.66 20.01 24.79
CA PRO A 305 11.53 18.84 24.61
C PRO A 305 13.04 19.11 24.74
N ASN A 306 13.50 20.32 24.40
CA ASN A 306 14.90 20.71 24.49
C ASN A 306 15.35 21.05 25.93
N ASP A 307 14.41 21.29 26.84
CA ASP A 307 14.67 21.65 28.24
C ASP A 307 14.64 20.43 29.17
N ILE A 308 14.26 19.26 28.65
CA ILE A 308 14.26 17.99 29.39
C ILE A 308 15.64 17.34 29.18
N PRO A 309 16.48 17.22 30.21
CA PRO A 309 17.81 16.64 30.09
C PRO A 309 17.73 15.14 29.83
N GLU A 310 18.81 14.55 29.30
CA GLU A 310 18.77 13.17 28.74
C GLU A 310 18.44 12.12 29.81
N GLU A 311 18.90 12.33 31.04
CA GLU A 311 18.62 11.48 32.20
C GLU A 311 17.14 11.43 32.59
N GLU A 312 16.32 12.40 32.16
CA GLU A 312 14.87 12.46 32.44
C GLU A 312 14.02 11.98 31.24
N ARG A 313 14.64 11.29 30.27
CA ARG A 313 13.98 10.81 29.04
C ARG A 313 13.77 9.29 29.09
N ASP A 314 12.52 8.85 28.92
CA ASP A 314 12.19 7.44 28.76
C ASP A 314 12.27 7.00 27.29
N TYR A 315 13.34 6.30 26.94
CA TYR A 315 13.52 5.59 25.68
C TYR A 315 12.71 4.28 25.67
N TYR A 316 11.38 4.41 25.73
CA TYR A 316 10.45 3.32 26.00
C TYR A 316 10.56 2.12 25.03
N LEU A 317 10.96 2.34 23.78
CA LEU A 317 11.15 1.26 22.80
C LEU A 317 12.33 0.36 23.17
N GLU A 318 13.47 0.96 23.52
CA GLU A 318 14.68 0.24 23.91
C GLU A 318 14.46 -0.54 25.21
N LYS A 319 13.71 0.04 26.15
CA LYS A 319 13.33 -0.61 27.41
C LYS A 319 12.38 -1.79 27.20
N LYS A 320 11.34 -1.61 26.38
CA LYS A 320 10.28 -2.61 26.20
C LYS A 320 10.68 -3.72 25.22
N TYR A 321 11.53 -3.39 24.25
CA TYR A 321 11.94 -4.28 23.16
C TYR A 321 13.47 -4.27 22.98
N PRO A 322 14.25 -4.72 23.98
CA PRO A 322 15.71 -4.60 23.97
C PRO A 322 16.38 -5.30 22.79
N SER A 323 15.77 -6.37 22.26
CA SER A 323 16.27 -7.09 21.09
C SER A 323 16.10 -6.36 19.75
N PHE A 324 15.33 -5.26 19.73
CA PHE A 324 15.10 -4.40 18.57
C PHE A 324 15.67 -2.98 18.77
N GLY A 325 15.98 -2.61 20.02
CA GLY A 325 16.51 -1.29 20.36
C GLY A 325 15.51 -0.18 20.04
N ASN A 326 15.95 0.82 19.29
CA ASN A 326 15.13 1.97 18.90
C ASN A 326 14.22 1.70 17.67
N LEU A 327 14.28 0.49 17.11
CA LEU A 327 13.54 0.07 15.91
C LEU A 327 12.30 -0.77 16.25
#